data_AF-G7V6Y9-F1
#
_entry.id   AF-G7V6Y9-F1
#
_cell.length_a   1.000
_cell.length_b   1.000
_cell.length_c   1.000
_cell.angle_alpha   90.00
_cell.angle_beta   90.00
_cell.angle_gamma   90.00
#
_symmetry.space_group_name_H-M   'P 1'
#
loop_
_entity.id
_entity.type
_entity.pdbx_description
1 polymer ?
#
loop_
_entity_poly.entity_id
_entity_poly.type
_entity_poly.pdbx_seq_one_letter_code
_entity_poly.pdbx_strand_id
1 'polypeptide(L)'
;MLKFWKVECPICGSVTRYSDTKGLDRGCEHFDRFVKSENLVLFIDGLGEEIPVALEDIADSCYEFECPLCHELVEGCFSSRKGHYSVETKCKHFLSMYKDPSDKVIVEFQDDMGEIHPMDVSAI
;
A
#
# COMPACT_ATOMS: atom_id res chain seq x y z
N MET A 1 9.49 -2.12 -9.20
CA MET A 1 8.67 -2.27 -7.98
C MET A 1 8.65 -0.95 -7.23
N LEU A 2 7.51 -0.58 -6.68
CA LEU A 2 7.31 0.65 -5.91
C LEU A 2 6.56 0.32 -4.62
N LYS A 3 7.13 0.68 -3.48
CA LYS A 3 6.44 0.67 -2.18
C LYS A 3 5.83 2.04 -1.91
N PHE A 4 4.59 2.06 -1.46
CA PHE A 4 3.87 3.28 -1.12
C PHE A 4 2.81 3.00 -0.05
N TRP A 5 2.20 4.04 0.50
CA TRP A 5 1.11 3.98 1.46
C TRP A 5 -0.13 4.62 0.85
N LYS A 6 -1.28 3.95 0.96
CA LYS A 6 -2.59 4.57 0.72
C LYS A 6 -3.10 5.11 2.04
N VAL A 7 -3.08 6.42 2.22
CA VAL A 7 -3.47 7.11 3.44
C VAL A 7 -4.89 7.65 3.27
N GLU A 8 -5.82 7.18 4.09
CA GLU A 8 -7.20 7.63 4.14
C GLU A 8 -7.32 8.88 5.02
N CYS A 9 -7.96 9.92 4.51
CA CYS A 9 -8.23 11.12 5.30
C CYS A 9 -9.38 10.86 6.29
N PRO A 10 -9.20 11.10 7.60
CA PRO A 10 -10.25 10.88 8.60
C PRO A 10 -11.41 11.89 8.49
N ILE A 11 -11.22 13.00 7.77
CA ILE A 11 -12.20 14.08 7.66
C ILE A 11 -13.14 13.85 6.48
N CYS A 12 -12.60 13.56 5.29
CA CYS A 12 -13.38 13.44 4.05
C CYS A 12 -13.36 12.05 3.41
N GLY A 13 -12.59 11.09 3.96
CA GLY A 13 -12.46 9.73 3.43
C GLY A 13 -11.63 9.62 2.14
N SER A 14 -11.11 10.73 1.60
CA SER A 14 -10.27 10.70 0.40
C SER A 14 -8.96 9.96 0.66
N VAL A 15 -8.53 9.15 -0.31
CA VAL A 15 -7.28 8.38 -0.23
C VAL A 15 -6.18 9.10 -0.98
N THR A 16 -5.05 9.28 -0.31
CA THR A 16 -3.83 9.92 -0.83
C THR A 16 -2.73 8.87 -0.92
N ARG A 17 -1.93 8.88 -2.00
CA ARG A 17 -0.76 8.00 -2.12
C ARG A 17 0.48 8.71 -1.61
N TYR A 18 1.23 8.07 -0.72
CA TYR A 18 2.51 8.56 -0.24
C TYR A 18 3.60 7.53 -0.55
N SER A 19 4.73 7.93 -1.10
CA SER A 19 5.92 7.08 -1.19
C SER A 19 7.16 7.88 -0.86
N ASP A 20 8.19 7.23 -0.31
CA ASP A 20 9.46 7.90 -0.02
C ASP A 20 10.16 8.38 -1.31
N THR A 21 9.88 7.75 -2.47
CA THR A 21 10.54 8.07 -3.75
C THR A 21 9.81 9.11 -4.59
N LYS A 22 8.48 9.04 -4.66
CA LYS A 22 7.65 9.99 -5.45
C LYS A 22 7.02 11.09 -4.59
N GLY A 23 7.17 11.02 -3.28
CA GLY A 23 6.51 11.93 -2.35
C GLY A 23 5.01 11.67 -2.28
N LEU A 24 4.27 12.73 -1.97
CA LEU A 24 2.83 12.70 -1.77
C LEU A 24 2.08 13.08 -3.05
N ASP A 25 1.18 12.21 -3.49
CA ASP A 25 0.21 12.48 -4.54
C ASP A 25 -1.08 13.01 -3.90
N ARG A 26 -1.17 14.34 -3.71
CA ARG A 26 -2.23 15.02 -2.95
C ARG A 26 -3.62 14.74 -3.55
N GLY A 27 -4.31 13.74 -2.99
CA GLY A 27 -5.71 13.44 -3.26
C GLY A 27 -6.69 14.07 -2.26
N CYS A 28 -6.19 14.77 -1.24
CA CYS A 28 -6.98 15.36 -0.16
C CYS A 28 -6.49 16.77 0.18
N GLU A 29 -7.43 17.72 0.32
CA GLU A 29 -7.14 19.10 0.73
C GLU A 29 -6.78 19.25 2.21
N HIS A 30 -7.29 18.35 3.05
CA HIS A 30 -7.01 18.34 4.49
C HIS A 30 -5.61 17.83 4.82
N PHE A 31 -4.90 17.20 3.88
CA PHE A 31 -3.56 16.69 4.16
C PHE A 31 -2.57 17.85 4.35
N ASP A 32 -1.89 17.89 5.50
CA ASP A 32 -0.81 18.85 5.74
C ASP A 32 0.57 18.21 5.52
N ARG A 33 1.00 17.34 6.45
CA ARG A 33 2.36 16.76 6.43
C ARG A 33 2.44 15.36 7.04
N PHE A 34 3.49 14.63 6.65
CA PHE A 34 3.87 13.36 7.26
C PHE A 34 5.09 13.54 8.18
N VAL A 35 4.96 13.12 9.44
CA VAL A 35 6.01 13.19 10.47
C VAL A 35 6.61 11.80 10.65
N LYS A 36 7.60 11.48 9.81
CA LYS A 36 8.20 10.14 9.70
C LYS A 36 8.82 9.63 11.01
N SER A 37 9.43 10.50 11.81
CA SER A 37 10.06 10.15 13.09
C SER A 37 9.08 9.61 14.13
N GLU A 38 7.80 10.00 14.02
CA GLU A 38 6.75 9.66 14.97
C GLU A 38 5.69 8.72 14.35
N ASN A 39 5.85 8.38 13.07
CA ASN A 39 4.88 7.61 12.30
C ASN A 39 3.47 8.24 12.31
N LEU A 40 3.40 9.57 12.23
CA LEU A 40 2.15 10.34 12.27
C LEU A 40 1.89 11.05 10.94
N VAL A 41 0.61 11.16 10.58
CA VAL A 41 0.12 12.05 9.52
C VAL A 41 -0.69 13.16 10.18
N LEU A 42 -0.44 14.41 9.77
CA LEU A 42 -1.17 15.57 10.24
C LEU A 42 -2.15 16.02 9.16
N PHE A 43 -3.38 16.27 9.57
CA PHE A 43 -4.43 16.86 8.76
C PHE A 43 -4.83 18.22 9.33
N ILE A 44 -5.36 19.11 8.49
CA ILE A 44 -5.99 20.36 8.91
C ILE A 44 -7.48 20.26 8.62
N ASP A 45 -8.31 20.56 9.62
CA ASP A 45 -9.76 20.55 9.47
C ASP A 45 -10.33 21.85 8.88
N GLY A 46 -11.66 21.93 8.75
CA GLY A 46 -12.34 23.11 8.22
C GLY A 46 -12.25 24.36 9.11
N LEU A 47 -11.74 24.24 10.33
CA LEU A 47 -11.51 25.34 11.28
C LEU A 47 -10.03 25.75 11.35
N GLY A 48 -9.13 25.02 10.71
CA GLY A 48 -7.69 25.26 10.74
C GLY A 48 -6.97 24.53 11.88
N GLU A 49 -7.61 23.58 12.57
CA GLU A 49 -7.02 22.81 13.65
C GLU A 49 -6.20 21.63 13.10
N GLU A 50 -5.02 21.39 13.67
CA GLU A 50 -4.19 20.23 13.34
C GLU A 50 -4.73 18.95 14.02
N ILE A 51 -5.01 17.93 13.22
CA ILE A 51 -5.46 16.61 13.67
C ILE A 51 -4.31 15.60 13.43
N PRO A 52 -3.59 15.18 14.48
CA PRO A 52 -2.59 14.13 14.37
C PRO A 52 -3.24 12.75 14.37
N VAL A 53 -2.84 11.90 13.43
CA VAL A 53 -3.30 10.50 13.35
C VAL A 53 -2.13 9.57 13.10
N ALA A 54 -2.12 8.43 13.80
CA ALA A 54 -1.11 7.41 13.59
C ALA A 54 -1.25 6.80 12.20
N LEU A 55 -0.13 6.66 11.48
CA LEU A 55 -0.13 6.15 10.11
C LEU A 55 -0.80 4.76 10.03
N GLU A 56 -0.58 3.90 11.01
CA GLU A 56 -1.17 2.55 11.06
C GLU A 56 -2.70 2.50 11.16
N ASP A 57 -3.31 3.56 11.68
CA ASP A 57 -4.77 3.68 11.84
C ASP A 57 -5.47 4.18 10.57
N ILE A 58 -4.73 4.68 9.59
CA ILE A 58 -5.29 5.30 8.39
C ILE A 58 -4.60 4.89 7.09
N ALA A 59 -3.50 4.15 7.17
CA ALA A 59 -2.72 3.79 6.00
C ALA A 59 -2.66 2.28 5.76
N ASP A 60 -2.79 1.91 4.50
CA ASP A 60 -2.48 0.58 4.02
C ASP A 60 -1.09 0.60 3.34
N SER A 61 -0.24 -0.38 3.65
CA SER A 61 1.07 -0.54 3.02
C SER A 61 0.91 -1.25 1.69
N CYS A 62 1.21 -0.56 0.59
CA CYS A 62 0.98 -1.03 -0.76
C CYS A 62 2.27 -1.24 -1.56
N TYR A 63 2.20 -2.15 -2.52
CA TYR A 63 3.28 -2.53 -3.43
C TYR A 63 2.74 -2.56 -4.85
N GLU A 64 3.44 -1.90 -5.77
CA GLU A 64 3.19 -1.96 -7.21
C GLU A 64 4.38 -2.67 -7.88
N PHE A 65 4.10 -3.75 -8.61
CA PHE A 65 5.11 -4.59 -9.25
C PHE A 65 4.55 -5.25 -10.51
N GLU A 66 5.44 -5.79 -11.34
CA GLU A 66 5.07 -6.50 -12.56
C GLU A 66 5.03 -8.00 -12.30
N CYS A 67 4.04 -8.68 -12.86
CA CYS A 67 4.01 -10.13 -12.88
C CYS A 67 5.23 -10.68 -13.66
N PRO A 68 6.01 -11.62 -13.12
CA PRO A 68 7.19 -12.15 -13.79
C PRO A 68 6.87 -12.99 -15.04
N LEU A 69 5.62 -13.44 -15.20
CA LEU A 69 5.19 -14.30 -16.31
C LEU A 69 4.64 -13.51 -17.50
N CYS A 70 3.93 -12.41 -17.24
CA CYS A 70 3.25 -11.65 -18.30
C CYS A 70 3.42 -10.14 -18.24
N HIS A 71 4.23 -9.63 -17.30
CA HIS A 71 4.55 -8.22 -17.13
C HIS A 71 3.35 -7.29 -16.88
N GLU A 72 2.17 -7.85 -16.59
CA GLU A 72 1.01 -7.09 -16.15
C GLU A 72 1.26 -6.48 -14.77
N LEU A 73 0.77 -5.26 -14.57
CA LEU A 73 0.89 -4.56 -13.30
C LEU A 73 -0.01 -5.20 -12.23
N VAL A 74 0.55 -5.36 -11.05
CA VAL A 74 -0.14 -5.84 -9.85
C VAL A 74 0.05 -4.81 -8.75
N GLU A 75 -1.05 -4.37 -8.16
CA GLU A 75 -1.04 -3.55 -6.95
C GLU A 75 -1.59 -4.38 -5.79
N GLY A 76 -0.78 -4.59 -4.75
CA GLY A 76 -1.18 -5.31 -3.54
C GLY A 76 -1.02 -4.44 -2.31
N CYS A 77 -2.07 -4.32 -1.50
CA CYS A 77 -2.08 -3.53 -0.28
C CYS A 77 -2.35 -4.41 0.94
N PHE A 78 -1.61 -4.17 2.02
CA PHE A 78 -1.82 -4.80 3.32
C PHE A 78 -2.37 -3.76 4.30
N SER A 79 -3.53 -4.06 4.88
CA SER A 79 -4.17 -3.20 5.87
C SER A 79 -3.93 -3.72 7.28
N SER A 80 -3.13 -2.99 8.06
CA SER A 80 -2.92 -3.31 9.48
C SER A 80 -4.23 -3.31 10.28
N ARG A 81 -5.19 -2.46 9.89
CA ARG A 81 -6.51 -2.34 10.51
C ARG A 81 -7.39 -3.58 10.31
N LYS A 82 -7.39 -4.11 9.08
CA LYS A 82 -8.29 -5.19 8.68
C LYS A 82 -7.65 -6.57 8.83
N GLY A 83 -6.33 -6.65 9.01
CA GLY A 83 -5.61 -7.93 9.01
C GLY A 83 -5.72 -8.68 7.69
N HIS A 84 -6.07 -7.97 6.61
CA HIS A 84 -6.33 -8.54 5.28
C HIS A 84 -5.51 -7.79 4.23
N TYR A 85 -5.26 -8.49 3.12
CA TYR A 85 -4.70 -7.90 1.92
C TYR A 85 -5.81 -7.61 0.90
N SER A 86 -5.59 -6.61 0.05
CA SER A 86 -6.37 -6.35 -1.15
C SER A 86 -5.44 -6.32 -2.35
N VAL A 87 -5.87 -6.88 -3.47
CA VAL A 87 -5.10 -6.89 -4.72
C VAL A 87 -5.96 -6.38 -5.85
N GLU A 88 -5.41 -5.43 -6.61
CA GLU A 88 -5.98 -4.90 -7.84
C GLU A 88 -5.05 -5.30 -9.00
N THR A 89 -5.52 -6.19 -9.88
CA THR A 89 -4.75 -6.62 -11.05
C THR A 89 -5.63 -7.16 -12.17
N LYS A 90 -5.12 -7.11 -13.40
CA LYS A 90 -5.64 -7.83 -14.58
C LYS A 90 -4.84 -9.11 -14.88
N CYS A 91 -3.79 -9.40 -14.11
CA CYS A 91 -2.93 -10.55 -14.32
C CYS A 91 -3.70 -11.85 -14.06
N LYS A 92 -3.86 -12.68 -15.09
CA LYS A 92 -4.47 -14.02 -14.97
C LYS A 92 -3.63 -15.01 -14.14
N HIS A 93 -2.34 -14.72 -13.98
CA HIS A 93 -1.41 -15.59 -13.25
C HIS A 93 -1.40 -15.29 -11.75
N PHE A 94 -2.01 -14.19 -11.28
CA PHE A 94 -2.03 -13.89 -9.86
C PHE A 94 -2.80 -14.97 -9.09
N LEU A 95 -2.15 -15.59 -8.10
CA LEU A 95 -2.75 -16.63 -7.28
C LEU A 95 -3.06 -16.11 -5.88
N SER A 96 -2.05 -15.61 -5.17
CA SER A 96 -2.19 -15.21 -3.77
C SER A 96 -1.14 -14.17 -3.36
N MET A 97 -1.41 -13.49 -2.25
CA MET A 97 -0.46 -12.60 -1.58
C MET A 97 -0.56 -12.80 -0.07
N TYR A 98 0.56 -12.90 0.63
CA TYR A 98 0.57 -13.08 2.08
C TYR A 98 1.86 -12.55 2.71
N LYS A 99 1.83 -12.42 4.03
CA LYS A 99 3.01 -12.12 4.83
C LYS A 99 3.54 -13.41 5.44
N ASP A 100 4.81 -13.72 5.21
CA ASP A 100 5.46 -14.89 5.80
C ASP A 100 5.83 -14.63 7.29
N PRO A 101 6.26 -15.65 8.04
CA PRO A 101 6.69 -15.49 9.43
C PRO A 101 7.93 -14.60 9.63
N SER A 102 8.68 -14.31 8.57
CA SER A 102 9.85 -13.42 8.56
C SER A 102 9.47 -11.97 8.24
N ASP A 103 8.19 -11.65 8.25
CA ASP A 103 7.63 -10.34 7.91
C ASP A 103 7.77 -9.96 6.42
N LYS A 104 8.18 -10.91 5.56
CA LYS A 104 8.29 -10.70 4.13
C LYS A 104 6.94 -10.79 3.46
N VAL A 105 6.75 -9.99 2.43
CA VAL A 105 5.53 -10.01 1.63
C VAL A 105 5.80 -10.88 0.40
N ILE A 106 5.13 -12.01 0.32
CA ILE A 106 5.25 -12.99 -0.76
C ILE A 106 4.01 -12.92 -1.64
N VAL A 107 4.24 -12.93 -2.95
CA VAL A 107 3.19 -12.98 -3.97
C VAL A 107 3.42 -14.22 -4.81
N GLU A 108 2.38 -15.02 -4.97
CA GLU A 108 2.43 -16.25 -5.76
C GLU A 108 1.75 -16.05 -7.11
N PHE A 109 2.42 -16.53 -8.15
CA PHE A 109 1.89 -16.60 -9.50
C PHE A 109 1.80 -18.04 -9.96
N GLN A 110 0.75 -18.39 -10.70
CA GLN A 110 0.58 -19.70 -11.31
C GLN A 110 0.68 -19.58 -12.83
N ASP A 111 1.54 -20.40 -13.45
CA ASP A 111 1.65 -20.46 -14.91
C ASP A 111 0.59 -21.37 -15.57
N ASP A 112 0.59 -21.43 -16.90
CA ASP A 112 -0.37 -22.23 -17.67
C ASP A 112 -0.18 -23.76 -17.49
N MET A 113 0.94 -24.21 -16.90
CA MET A 113 1.20 -25.60 -16.53
C MET A 113 0.80 -25.92 -15.09
N GLY A 114 0.41 -24.91 -14.31
CA GLY A 114 0.03 -25.02 -12.91
C GLY A 114 1.18 -24.88 -11.92
N GLU A 115 2.40 -24.57 -12.37
CA GLU A 115 3.55 -24.36 -11.48
C GLU A 115 3.44 -23.03 -10.74
N ILE A 116 3.83 -23.02 -9.46
CA ILE A 116 3.76 -21.84 -8.59
C ILE A 116 5.13 -21.16 -8.54
N HIS A 117 5.13 -19.87 -8.86
CA HIS A 117 6.30 -18.98 -8.89
C HIS A 117 6.16 -17.91 -7.80
N PRO A 118 6.77 -18.09 -6.63
CA PRO A 118 6.74 -17.10 -5.55
C PRO A 118 7.72 -15.95 -5.81
N MET A 119 7.31 -14.73 -5.43
CA MET A 119 8.10 -13.52 -5.53
C MET A 119 8.07 -12.76 -4.19
N ASP A 120 9.25 -12.40 -3.67
CA ASP A 120 9.39 -11.50 -2.52
C ASP A 120 9.29 -10.05 -3.00
N VAL A 121 8.22 -9.35 -2.62
CA VAL A 121 7.99 -7.94 -2.96
C VAL A 121 8.36 -6.98 -1.82
N SER A 122 8.87 -7.51 -0.71
CA SER A 122 9.33 -6.73 0.43
C SER A 122 10.81 -6.33 0.35
N ALA A 123 11.59 -7.00 -0.50
CA ALA A 123 13.00 -6.69 -0.73
C ALA A 123 13.17 -5.42 -1.57
N ILE A 124 13.46 -4.29 -0.91
CA ILE A 124 14.07 -3.09 -1.51
C ILE A 124 15.39 -2.84 -0.80
#